data_AF-A0A445E8B2-F1
#
_entry.id   AF-A0A445E8B2-F1
#
_cell.length_a   1.000
_cell.length_b   1.000
_cell.length_c   1.000
_cell.angle_alpha   90.00
_cell.angle_beta   90.00
_cell.angle_gamma   90.00
#
_symmetry.space_group_name_H-M   'P 1'
#
loop_
_entity.id
_entity.type
_entity.pdbx_description
1 polymer ?
#
loop_
_entity_poly.entity_id
_entity_poly.type
_entity_poly.pdbx_seq_one_letter_code
_entity_poly.pdbx_strand_id
1 'polypeptide(L)'
;MEISSELVANFGLTKLREVGSFLSLHTRLVGTFGYMPPVGSKCFNQLKVVMGAAPTILLAIKSEENKLQEVMVGLAANVFTFMSSQESSYVFQEAGIIEVELASILVHILKKHKYPATKVLRIRRFAIEFAIWMMKDKAENIDTFKHMGMEKVLEGVLEITSELESFNVFSGTVGLNRHNLTIHSLVETAFKLLENR
;
A
#
# COMPACT_ATOMS: atom_id res chain seq x y z
N MET A 1 48.00 20.47 57.25
CA MET A 1 47.84 19.01 57.26
C MET A 1 47.41 18.61 55.87
N GLU A 2 48.30 17.86 55.22
CA GLU A 2 48.15 17.03 54.01
C GLU A 2 47.71 17.63 52.66
N ILE A 3 48.47 17.16 51.67
CA ILE A 3 48.52 17.45 50.25
C ILE A 3 48.05 16.18 49.52
N SER A 4 47.46 16.36 48.33
CA SER A 4 47.43 15.45 47.17
C SER A 4 46.73 14.09 47.25
N SER A 5 45.88 13.88 46.24
CA SER A 5 46.24 13.04 45.08
C SER A 5 45.49 13.57 43.84
N GLU A 6 46.21 14.09 42.84
CA GLU A 6 46.52 13.36 41.59
C GLU A 6 45.46 13.66 40.52
N LEU A 7 45.55 14.80 39.82
CA LEU A 7 46.30 15.01 38.57
C LEU A 7 46.21 13.85 37.55
N VAL A 8 45.71 14.20 36.36
CA VAL A 8 45.99 13.59 35.04
C VAL A 8 45.11 12.42 34.56
N ALA A 9 44.19 12.76 33.66
CA ALA A 9 44.06 12.15 32.32
C ALA A 9 43.19 13.09 31.46
N ASN A 10 43.77 14.08 30.78
CA ASN A 10 44.05 14.03 29.32
C ASN A 10 43.00 13.23 28.52
N PHE A 11 42.16 13.92 27.77
CA PHE A 11 42.39 14.28 26.36
C PHE A 11 42.03 13.14 25.40
N GLY A 12 40.98 13.37 24.61
CA GLY A 12 40.80 12.75 23.30
C GLY A 12 40.18 11.36 23.29
N LEU A 13 38.85 11.31 23.11
CA LEU A 13 38.24 10.37 22.16
C LEU A 13 37.03 11.03 21.50
N THR A 14 37.35 11.93 20.58
CA THR A 14 36.49 12.21 19.42
C THR A 14 36.18 10.88 18.71
N LYS A 15 34.92 10.65 18.37
CA LYS A 15 34.45 9.74 17.31
C LYS A 15 34.93 8.28 17.35
N LEU A 16 34.05 7.38 17.81
CA LEU A 16 33.75 6.09 17.13
C LEU A 16 32.26 5.81 17.40
N ARG A 17 31.37 5.99 16.41
CA ARG A 17 31.00 4.99 15.40
C ARG A 17 30.07 3.91 15.98
N GLU A 18 28.78 4.09 15.66
CA GLU A 18 27.92 3.09 15.01
C GLU A 18 27.59 1.77 15.75
N VAL A 19 26.30 1.42 15.68
CA VAL A 19 25.70 0.07 15.77
C VAL A 19 25.31 -0.45 17.17
N GLY A 20 24.05 -0.89 17.24
CA GLY A 20 23.55 -1.90 18.18
C GLY A 20 22.62 -1.31 19.23
N SER A 21 21.32 -1.16 18.95
CA SER A 21 20.34 -2.19 19.29
C SER A 21 20.65 -2.85 20.62
N PHE A 22 19.90 -2.56 21.68
CA PHE A 22 19.30 -3.61 22.52
C PHE A 22 18.19 -2.99 23.35
N LEU A 23 17.01 -3.61 23.24
CA LEU A 23 15.91 -3.51 24.17
C LEU A 23 16.45 -3.52 25.61
N SER A 24 16.28 -2.42 26.33
CA SER A 24 16.34 -2.44 27.79
C SER A 24 15.02 -1.89 28.29
N LEU A 25 14.14 -2.82 28.68
CA LEU A 25 13.04 -2.53 29.57
C LEU A 25 13.62 -1.87 30.82
N HIS A 26 13.28 -0.60 31.03
CA HIS A 26 13.25 -0.03 32.37
C HIS A 26 11.91 0.65 32.57
N THR A 27 10.98 -0.11 33.15
CA THR A 27 9.76 0.40 33.75
C THR A 27 10.13 1.25 34.96
N ARG A 28 10.18 2.58 34.78
CA ARG A 28 10.03 3.52 35.90
C ARG A 28 8.57 3.94 35.96
N LEU A 29 7.88 3.35 36.92
CA LEU A 29 6.47 3.53 37.24
C LEU A 29 6.37 4.66 38.27
N VAL A 30 6.24 5.91 37.83
CA VAL A 30 5.72 7.03 38.65
C VAL A 30 5.09 8.08 37.73
N GLY A 31 3.81 8.40 37.94
CA GLY A 31 3.21 9.65 37.46
C GLY A 31 1.84 9.53 36.80
N THR A 32 0.80 9.77 37.59
CA THR A 32 -0.58 10.16 37.22
C THR A 32 -1.34 9.29 36.22
N PHE A 33 -2.29 8.54 36.75
CA PHE A 33 -3.36 7.87 36.03
C PHE A 33 -4.31 8.92 35.41
N GLY A 34 -3.93 9.48 34.27
CA GLY A 34 -4.72 10.43 33.51
C GLY A 34 -4.60 10.10 32.04
N TYR A 35 -5.58 9.35 31.52
CA TYR A 35 -5.86 9.09 30.10
C TYR A 35 -4.65 9.04 29.17
N MET A 36 -4.11 7.83 28.94
CA MET A 36 -3.45 7.57 27.66
C MET A 36 -4.55 7.60 26.59
N PRO A 37 -4.56 8.58 25.66
CA PRO A 37 -5.57 8.59 24.62
C PRO A 37 -5.43 7.29 23.82
N PRO A 38 -6.54 6.59 23.50
CA PRO A 38 -6.46 5.36 22.73
C PRO A 38 -5.74 5.70 21.42
N VAL A 39 -4.63 5.01 21.19
CA VAL A 39 -3.78 5.15 19.99
C VAL A 39 -4.60 4.94 18.71
N GLY A 40 -5.79 4.33 18.81
CA GLY A 40 -6.76 4.15 17.73
C GLY A 40 -7.51 5.42 17.28
N SER A 41 -7.68 6.45 18.12
CA SER A 41 -8.46 7.64 17.75
C SER A 41 -7.78 8.51 16.69
N LYS A 42 -6.44 8.67 16.78
CA LYS A 42 -5.66 9.43 15.79
C LYS A 42 -5.58 8.70 14.45
N CYS A 43 -5.37 7.38 14.45
CA CYS A 43 -5.32 6.58 13.22
C CYS A 43 -6.67 6.57 12.48
N PHE A 44 -7.78 6.44 13.20
CA PHE A 44 -9.12 6.48 12.60
C PHE A 44 -9.44 7.85 11.98
N ASN A 45 -9.05 8.95 12.65
CA ASN A 45 -9.22 10.29 12.10
C ASN A 45 -8.35 10.52 10.86
N GLN A 46 -7.12 10.00 10.85
CA GLN A 46 -6.26 10.03 9.66
C GLN A 46 -6.86 9.24 8.50
N LEU A 47 -7.46 8.08 8.76
CA LEU A 47 -8.15 7.30 7.71
C LEU A 47 -9.33 8.08 7.12
N LYS A 48 -10.15 8.73 7.95
CA LYS A 48 -11.24 9.60 7.45
C LYS A 48 -10.74 10.75 6.58
N VAL A 49 -9.62 11.38 6.95
CA VAL A 49 -8.99 12.43 6.12
C VAL A 49 -8.55 11.87 4.78
N VAL A 50 -7.93 10.68 4.76
CA VAL A 50 -7.50 10.03 3.51
C VAL A 50 -8.71 9.60 2.66
N MET A 51 -9.79 9.12 3.27
CA MET A 51 -11.05 8.81 2.57
C MET A 51 -11.66 10.06 1.91
N GLY A 52 -11.59 11.22 2.57
CA GLY A 52 -12.02 12.50 1.99
C GLY A 52 -11.22 12.93 0.75
N ALA A 53 -10.02 12.39 0.56
CA ALA A 53 -9.21 12.63 -0.64
C ALA A 53 -9.45 11.60 -1.76
N ALA A 54 -10.36 10.64 -1.58
CA ALA A 54 -10.61 9.57 -2.56
C ALA A 54 -11.00 10.09 -3.96
N PRO A 55 -11.82 11.15 -4.12
CA PRO A 55 -12.10 11.69 -5.45
C PRO A 55 -10.82 12.19 -6.15
N THR A 56 -9.96 12.91 -5.41
CA THR A 56 -8.67 13.38 -5.91
C THR A 56 -7.74 12.23 -6.28
N ILE A 57 -7.76 11.14 -5.50
CA ILE A 57 -6.98 9.94 -5.81
C ILE A 57 -7.43 9.33 -7.14
N LEU A 58 -8.74 9.21 -7.39
CA LEU A 58 -9.25 8.69 -8.66
C LEU A 58 -8.83 9.56 -9.85
N LEU A 59 -8.95 10.88 -9.72
CA LEU A 59 -8.50 11.84 -10.75
C LEU A 59 -7.00 11.74 -11.02
N ALA A 60 -6.21 11.54 -9.96
CA ALA A 60 -4.77 11.35 -10.07
C ALA A 60 -4.41 10.03 -10.76
N ILE A 61 -5.15 8.93 -10.52
CA ILE A 61 -4.96 7.68 -11.27
C ILE A 61 -5.15 7.88 -12.78
N LYS A 62 -6.15 8.69 -13.15
CA LYS A 62 -6.47 9.02 -14.54
C LYS A 62 -5.43 9.94 -15.20
N SER A 63 -4.89 10.90 -14.45
CA SER A 63 -4.08 12.00 -15.01
C SER A 63 -2.58 11.79 -14.86
N GLU A 64 -2.14 11.11 -13.79
CA GLU A 64 -0.74 10.88 -13.48
C GLU A 64 -0.20 9.61 -14.14
N GLU A 65 1.12 9.52 -14.29
CA GLU A 65 1.81 8.33 -14.80
C GLU A 65 2.94 7.86 -13.89
N ASN A 66 3.49 6.67 -14.20
CA ASN A 66 4.68 6.12 -13.58
C ASN A 66 4.54 5.98 -12.06
N LYS A 67 5.45 6.59 -11.30
CA LYS A 67 5.55 6.39 -9.85
C LYS A 67 4.37 7.00 -9.10
N LEU A 68 3.87 8.15 -9.57
CA LEU A 68 2.71 8.79 -8.96
C LEU A 68 1.45 7.95 -9.20
N GLN A 69 1.27 7.43 -10.42
CA GLN A 69 0.17 6.50 -10.71
C GLN A 69 0.24 5.23 -9.85
N GLU A 70 1.43 4.63 -9.68
CA GLU A 70 1.61 3.49 -8.78
C GLU A 70 1.17 3.80 -7.34
N VAL A 71 1.57 4.96 -6.81
CA VAL A 71 1.20 5.39 -5.46
C VAL A 71 -0.30 5.61 -5.35
N MET A 72 -0.92 6.27 -6.32
CA MET A 72 -2.35 6.58 -6.29
C MET A 72 -3.21 5.31 -6.42
N VAL A 73 -2.85 4.38 -7.29
CA VAL A 73 -3.54 3.08 -7.42
C VAL A 73 -3.41 2.27 -6.13
N GLY A 74 -2.21 2.21 -5.54
CA GLY A 74 -2.01 1.52 -4.26
C GLY A 74 -2.76 2.15 -3.10
N LEU A 75 -2.86 3.48 -3.08
CA LEU A 75 -3.64 4.21 -2.08
C LEU A 75 -5.14 3.94 -2.26
N ALA A 76 -5.65 4.01 -3.50
CA ALA A 76 -7.06 3.70 -3.78
C ALA A 76 -7.41 2.25 -3.39
N ALA A 77 -6.60 1.28 -3.79
CA ALA A 77 -6.80 -0.13 -3.46
C ALA A 77 -6.94 -0.38 -1.94
N ASN A 78 -6.30 0.45 -1.11
CA ASN A 78 -6.42 0.38 0.34
C ASN A 78 -7.61 1.19 0.87
N VAL A 79 -7.78 2.45 0.45
CA VAL A 79 -8.80 3.37 0.96
C VAL A 79 -10.21 2.86 0.71
N PHE A 80 -10.48 2.34 -0.50
CA PHE A 80 -11.80 1.86 -0.88
C PHE A 80 -12.25 0.62 -0.10
N THR A 81 -11.33 -0.14 0.51
CA THR A 81 -11.69 -1.27 1.40
C THR A 81 -12.39 -0.84 2.68
N PHE A 82 -12.31 0.44 3.04
CA PHE A 82 -12.97 1.01 4.20
C PHE A 82 -14.27 1.75 3.86
N MET A 83 -14.67 1.75 2.58
CA MET A 83 -15.90 2.39 2.10
C MET A 83 -16.99 1.34 1.86
N SER A 84 -18.23 1.73 2.15
CA SER A 84 -19.41 1.06 1.65
C SER A 84 -19.62 1.33 0.15
N SER A 85 -20.43 0.50 -0.51
CA SER A 85 -20.77 0.67 -1.92
C SER A 85 -21.48 2.02 -2.21
N GLN A 86 -22.19 2.57 -1.23
CA GLN A 86 -22.81 3.89 -1.34
C GLN A 86 -21.78 5.01 -1.29
N GLU A 87 -20.83 4.93 -0.34
CA GLU A 87 -19.73 5.90 -0.22
C GLU A 87 -18.82 5.86 -1.45
N SER A 88 -18.48 4.66 -1.95
CA SER A 88 -17.69 4.52 -3.17
C SER A 88 -18.41 5.14 -4.37
N SER A 89 -19.70 4.87 -4.53
CA SER A 89 -20.51 5.44 -5.62
C SER A 89 -20.54 6.97 -5.57
N TYR A 90 -20.66 7.56 -4.38
CA TYR A 90 -20.57 9.01 -4.20
C TYR A 90 -19.20 9.54 -4.60
N VAL A 91 -18.11 8.87 -4.21
CA VAL A 91 -16.74 9.25 -4.60
C VAL A 91 -16.54 9.21 -6.12
N PHE A 92 -17.07 8.19 -6.81
CA PHE A 92 -17.02 8.13 -8.27
C PHE A 92 -17.79 9.28 -8.92
N GLN A 93 -18.98 9.59 -8.41
CA GLN A 93 -19.79 10.73 -8.87
C GLN A 93 -19.08 12.07 -8.64
N GLU A 94 -18.51 12.28 -7.46
CA GLU A 94 -17.78 13.49 -7.09
C GLU A 94 -16.52 13.68 -7.94
N ALA A 95 -15.81 12.58 -8.23
CA ALA A 95 -14.65 12.60 -9.12
C ALA A 95 -15.04 12.80 -10.60
N GLY A 96 -16.33 12.66 -10.96
CA GLY A 96 -16.78 12.68 -12.35
C GLY A 96 -16.20 11.53 -13.19
N ILE A 97 -15.86 10.40 -12.55
CA ILE A 97 -15.28 9.23 -13.21
C ILE A 97 -16.32 8.11 -13.23
N ILE A 98 -16.55 7.55 -14.42
CA ILE A 98 -17.36 6.35 -14.56
C ILE A 98 -16.53 5.11 -14.21
N GLU A 99 -17.13 4.13 -13.54
CA GLU A 99 -16.41 2.91 -13.12
C GLU A 99 -15.81 2.15 -14.30
N VAL A 100 -16.50 2.13 -15.44
CA VAL A 100 -16.01 1.54 -16.70
C VAL A 100 -14.71 2.20 -17.17
N GLU A 101 -14.58 3.52 -17.00
CA GLU A 101 -13.37 4.25 -17.37
C GLU A 101 -12.21 3.87 -16.44
N LEU A 102 -12.46 3.79 -15.13
CA LEU A 102 -11.45 3.35 -14.18
C LEU A 102 -11.01 1.90 -14.46
N ALA A 103 -11.96 0.99 -14.72
CA ALA A 103 -11.65 -0.38 -15.11
C ALA A 103 -10.76 -0.43 -16.35
N SER A 104 -11.06 0.39 -17.37
CA SER A 104 -10.24 0.52 -18.57
C SER A 104 -8.82 1.00 -18.26
N ILE A 105 -8.67 2.00 -17.40
CA ILE A 105 -7.37 2.51 -16.94
C ILE A 105 -6.57 1.40 -16.24
N LEU A 106 -7.19 0.62 -15.34
CA LEU A 106 -6.51 -0.47 -14.64
C LEU A 106 -6.03 -1.57 -15.60
N VAL A 107 -6.87 -1.97 -16.57
CA VAL A 107 -6.48 -2.91 -17.61
C VAL A 107 -5.33 -2.36 -18.46
N HIS A 108 -5.38 -1.07 -18.81
CA HIS A 108 -4.32 -0.41 -19.56
C HIS A 108 -2.99 -0.39 -18.79
N ILE A 109 -3.02 -0.08 -17.49
CA ILE A 109 -1.84 -0.12 -16.61
C ILE A 109 -1.20 -1.51 -16.65
N LEU A 110 -1.98 -2.58 -16.51
CA LEU A 110 -1.46 -3.94 -16.55
C LEU A 110 -0.85 -4.31 -17.91
N LYS A 111 -1.47 -3.87 -19.01
CA LYS A 111 -0.92 -4.06 -20.37
C LYS A 111 0.37 -3.27 -20.58
N LYS A 112 0.43 -2.00 -20.14
CA LYS A 112 1.61 -1.12 -20.22
C LYS A 112 2.78 -1.69 -19.43
N HIS A 113 2.50 -2.28 -18.27
CA HIS A 113 3.49 -2.88 -17.38
C HIS A 113 3.58 -4.40 -17.53
N LYS A 114 3.47 -4.94 -18.76
CA LYS A 114 3.57 -6.38 -19.04
C LYS A 114 4.82 -7.02 -18.42
N TYR A 115 5.95 -6.31 -18.42
CA TYR A 115 7.16 -6.72 -17.73
C TYR A 115 7.36 -5.90 -16.46
N PRO A 116 7.80 -6.52 -15.35
CA PRO A 116 8.05 -5.80 -14.12
C PRO A 116 9.16 -4.78 -14.33
N ALA A 117 8.83 -3.51 -14.17
CA ALA A 117 9.78 -2.42 -14.30
C ALA A 117 10.36 -2.06 -12.93
N THR A 118 11.68 -1.91 -12.85
CA THR A 118 12.39 -1.54 -11.61
C THR A 118 11.94 -0.21 -11.00
N LYS A 119 11.40 0.69 -11.84
CA LYS A 119 10.91 2.02 -11.42
C LYS A 119 9.52 1.99 -10.76
N VAL A 120 8.66 1.03 -11.13
CA VAL A 120 7.25 0.96 -10.71
C VAL A 120 6.83 -0.46 -10.32
N LEU A 121 7.59 -1.06 -9.41
CA LEU A 121 7.54 -2.50 -9.15
C LEU A 121 6.18 -3.00 -8.62
N ARG A 122 5.38 -2.16 -7.94
CA ARG A 122 4.13 -2.60 -7.28
C ARG A 122 2.86 -2.26 -8.07
N ILE A 123 2.98 -1.57 -9.20
CA ILE A 123 1.81 -1.04 -9.91
C ILE A 123 0.88 -2.15 -10.40
N ARG A 124 1.44 -3.26 -10.89
CA ARG A 124 0.66 -4.43 -11.31
C ARG A 124 -0.17 -5.00 -10.17
N ARG A 125 0.49 -5.20 -9.03
CA ARG A 125 -0.15 -5.71 -7.82
C ARG A 125 -1.31 -4.82 -7.38
N PHE A 126 -1.06 -3.51 -7.25
CA PHE A 126 -2.07 -2.56 -6.82
C PHE A 126 -3.25 -2.47 -7.80
N ALA A 127 -2.99 -2.53 -9.10
CA ALA A 127 -4.04 -2.56 -10.11
C ALA A 127 -4.93 -3.81 -9.98
N ILE A 128 -4.34 -4.98 -9.72
CA ILE A 128 -5.09 -6.22 -9.48
C ILE A 128 -5.88 -6.15 -8.17
N GLU A 129 -5.27 -5.65 -7.08
CA GLU A 129 -5.96 -5.46 -5.79
C GLU A 129 -7.18 -4.53 -5.96
N PHE A 130 -7.03 -3.44 -6.71
CA PHE A 130 -8.13 -2.51 -6.92
C PHE A 130 -9.22 -3.09 -7.83
N ALA A 131 -8.85 -3.83 -8.89
CA ALA A 131 -9.80 -4.52 -9.76
C ALA A 131 -10.61 -5.59 -8.99
N ILE A 132 -9.96 -6.36 -8.10
CA ILE A 132 -10.64 -7.31 -7.22
C ILE A 132 -11.64 -6.59 -6.32
N TRP A 133 -11.27 -5.44 -5.75
CA TRP A 133 -12.20 -4.65 -4.95
C TRP A 133 -13.42 -4.21 -5.80
N MET A 134 -13.20 -3.67 -7.00
CA MET A 134 -14.30 -3.25 -7.89
C MET A 134 -15.25 -4.40 -8.25
N MET A 135 -14.71 -5.59 -8.55
CA MET A 135 -15.50 -6.79 -8.85
C MET A 135 -16.30 -7.31 -7.65
N LYS A 136 -15.79 -7.10 -6.43
CA LYS A 136 -16.49 -7.46 -5.19
C LYS A 136 -17.55 -6.44 -4.80
N ASP A 137 -17.34 -5.16 -5.12
CA ASP A 137 -18.29 -4.09 -4.82
C ASP A 137 -19.54 -4.23 -5.69
N LYS A 138 -19.37 -4.43 -7.01
CA LYS A 138 -20.47 -4.46 -7.98
C LYS A 138 -20.26 -5.54 -9.05
N ALA A 139 -21.29 -6.34 -9.29
CA ALA A 139 -21.24 -7.43 -10.27
C ALA A 139 -21.09 -6.92 -11.71
N GLU A 140 -21.57 -5.72 -12.01
CA GLU A 140 -21.43 -5.05 -13.32
C GLU A 140 -19.96 -4.85 -13.71
N ASN A 141 -19.08 -4.70 -12.71
CA ASN A 141 -17.65 -4.57 -12.95
C ASN A 141 -17.03 -5.90 -13.44
N ILE A 142 -17.58 -7.05 -13.06
CA ILE A 142 -17.11 -8.36 -13.54
C ILE A 142 -17.29 -8.45 -15.05
N ASP A 143 -18.49 -8.14 -15.54
CA ASP A 143 -18.82 -8.16 -16.98
C ASP A 143 -17.97 -7.13 -17.75
N THR A 144 -17.74 -5.97 -17.14
CA THR A 144 -16.87 -4.92 -17.68
C THR A 144 -15.43 -5.41 -17.85
N PHE A 145 -14.83 -6.02 -16.82
CA PHE A 145 -13.46 -6.56 -16.89
C PHE A 145 -13.33 -7.72 -17.88
N LYS A 146 -14.34 -8.61 -17.96
CA LYS A 146 -14.40 -9.65 -18.99
C LYS A 146 -14.36 -9.06 -20.39
N HIS A 147 -15.22 -8.08 -20.68
CA HIS A 147 -15.28 -7.42 -21.99
C HIS A 147 -13.95 -6.74 -22.37
N MET A 148 -13.21 -6.21 -21.40
CA MET A 148 -11.90 -5.59 -21.60
C MET A 148 -10.74 -6.58 -21.77
N GLY A 149 -11.02 -7.89 -21.66
CA GLY A 149 -10.06 -8.97 -21.80
C GLY A 149 -9.13 -9.13 -20.60
N MET A 150 -9.63 -8.86 -19.39
CA MET A 150 -8.85 -8.94 -18.14
C MET A 150 -8.24 -10.33 -17.92
N GLU A 151 -8.92 -11.40 -18.31
CA GLU A 151 -8.44 -12.79 -18.17
C GLU A 151 -7.08 -12.99 -18.86
N LYS A 152 -6.98 -12.62 -20.14
CA LYS A 152 -5.72 -12.70 -20.91
C LYS A 152 -4.61 -11.82 -20.34
N VAL A 153 -4.99 -10.68 -19.75
CA VAL A 153 -4.02 -9.79 -19.10
C VAL A 153 -3.47 -10.45 -17.84
N LEU A 154 -4.32 -11.08 -17.04
CA LEU A 154 -3.94 -11.79 -15.82
C LEU A 154 -3.10 -13.05 -16.11
N GLU A 155 -3.42 -13.80 -17.18
CA GLU A 155 -2.58 -14.91 -17.66
C GLU A 155 -1.14 -14.43 -17.93
N GLY A 156 -1.00 -13.33 -18.67
CA GLY A 156 0.32 -12.74 -18.94
C GLY A 156 1.04 -12.24 -17.68
N VAL A 157 0.30 -11.86 -16.63
CA VAL A 157 0.92 -11.50 -15.33
C VAL A 157 1.49 -12.74 -14.65
N LEU A 158 0.79 -13.88 -14.66
CA LEU A 158 1.28 -15.14 -14.10
C LEU A 158 2.51 -15.67 -14.85
N GLU A 159 2.49 -15.60 -16.18
CA GLU A 159 3.63 -16.05 -17.00
C GLU A 159 4.91 -15.22 -16.75
N ILE A 160 4.74 -13.94 -16.39
CA ILE A 160 5.83 -12.95 -16.30
C ILE A 160 6.01 -12.48 -14.83
N THR A 161 5.64 -13.31 -13.86
CA THR A 161 6.04 -13.06 -12.47
C THR A 161 7.55 -13.25 -12.32
N SER A 162 8.24 -12.17 -11.94
CA SER A 162 9.70 -12.19 -11.77
C SER A 162 10.10 -12.45 -10.33
N GLU A 163 11.31 -12.99 -10.15
CA GLU A 163 11.95 -13.07 -8.84
C GLU A 163 12.00 -11.71 -8.12
N LEU A 164 12.06 -10.59 -8.84
CA LEU A 164 12.08 -9.24 -8.25
C LEU A 164 10.79 -8.90 -7.50
N GLU A 165 9.62 -9.26 -8.05
CA GLU A 165 8.34 -9.10 -7.34
C GLU A 165 8.20 -10.11 -6.20
N SER A 166 8.80 -11.30 -6.35
CA SER A 166 8.87 -12.32 -5.31
C SER A 166 9.83 -11.93 -4.15
N PHE A 167 10.90 -11.21 -4.44
CA PHE A 167 11.91 -10.74 -3.48
C PHE A 167 11.36 -9.66 -2.55
N ASN A 168 10.43 -8.82 -3.02
CA ASN A 168 9.75 -7.85 -2.16
C ASN A 168 8.80 -8.49 -1.13
N VAL A 169 8.39 -9.75 -1.32
CA VAL A 169 7.69 -10.54 -0.28
C VAL A 169 8.67 -11.00 0.79
N PHE A 170 9.93 -11.26 0.41
CA PHE A 170 10.95 -11.86 1.27
C PHE A 170 11.86 -10.87 2.01
N SER A 171 12.11 -9.68 1.44
CA SER A 171 13.14 -8.74 1.93
C SER A 171 12.64 -7.66 2.90
N GLY A 172 11.37 -7.69 3.30
CA GLY A 172 10.87 -6.97 4.48
C GLY A 172 11.35 -5.52 4.58
N THR A 173 11.20 -4.72 3.52
CA THR A 173 11.50 -3.28 3.62
C THR A 173 10.68 -2.70 4.78
N VAL A 174 11.41 -2.18 5.75
CA VAL A 174 10.98 -1.92 7.12
C VAL A 174 9.72 -1.06 7.16
N GLY A 175 8.62 -1.60 7.70
CA GLY A 175 7.70 -0.79 8.52
C GLY A 175 6.23 -0.65 8.11
N LEU A 176 5.81 -0.70 6.84
CA LEU A 176 4.39 -0.44 6.49
C LEU A 176 3.89 -1.29 5.32
N ASN A 177 2.86 -2.09 5.59
CA ASN A 177 2.17 -3.05 4.70
C ASN A 177 2.97 -4.28 4.26
N ARG A 178 2.97 -5.30 5.14
CA ARG A 178 3.17 -6.70 4.75
C ARG A 178 2.00 -7.12 3.87
N HIS A 179 2.19 -7.15 2.56
CA HIS A 179 1.25 -7.87 1.70
C HIS A 179 1.41 -9.38 1.96
N ASN A 180 0.55 -9.94 2.79
CA ASN A 180 0.54 -11.38 3.11
C ASN A 180 0.10 -12.27 1.92
N LEU A 181 -0.32 -11.65 0.80
CA LEU A 181 -0.81 -12.33 -0.40
C LEU A 181 0.22 -12.21 -1.51
N THR A 182 0.58 -13.30 -2.18
CA THR A 182 1.43 -13.25 -3.38
C THR A 182 0.64 -12.68 -4.56
N ILE A 183 1.33 -12.12 -5.56
CA ILE A 183 0.65 -11.68 -6.80
C ILE A 183 -0.12 -12.85 -7.45
N HIS A 184 0.42 -14.07 -7.36
CA HIS A 184 -0.26 -15.31 -7.76
C HIS A 184 -1.62 -15.46 -7.07
N SER A 185 -1.67 -15.37 -5.73
CA SER A 185 -2.94 -15.51 -4.99
C SER A 185 -3.96 -14.42 -5.31
N LEU A 186 -3.50 -13.20 -5.64
CA LEU A 186 -4.38 -12.14 -6.12
C LEU A 186 -4.95 -12.48 -7.49
N VAL A 187 -4.11 -12.93 -8.43
CA VAL A 187 -4.56 -13.32 -9.76
C VAL A 187 -5.55 -14.50 -9.69
N GLU A 188 -5.28 -15.52 -8.88
CA GLU A 188 -6.25 -16.62 -8.65
C GLU A 188 -7.58 -16.12 -8.09
N THR A 189 -7.55 -15.15 -7.18
CA THR A 189 -8.76 -14.53 -6.63
C THR A 189 -9.53 -13.78 -7.72
N ALA A 190 -8.82 -13.06 -8.58
CA ALA A 190 -9.42 -12.37 -9.72
C ALA A 190 -10.04 -13.35 -10.72
N PHE A 191 -9.35 -14.45 -11.07
CA PHE A 191 -9.91 -15.49 -11.92
C PHE A 191 -11.18 -16.11 -11.34
N LYS A 192 -11.18 -16.44 -10.04
CA LYS A 192 -12.39 -16.95 -9.37
C LYS A 192 -13.57 -15.97 -9.47
N LEU A 193 -13.33 -14.66 -9.40
CA LEU A 193 -14.41 -13.67 -9.56
C LEU A 193 -14.90 -13.59 -11.01
N LEU A 194 -14.01 -13.80 -11.99
CA LEU A 194 -14.37 -13.82 -13.40
C LEU A 194 -15.08 -15.13 -13.79
N GLU A 195 -14.70 -16.29 -13.24
CA GLU A 195 -15.33 -17.58 -13.53
C GLU A 195 -16.73 -17.73 -12.90
N ASN A 196 -16.95 -17.15 -11.72
CA ASN A 196 -18.21 -17.25 -11.00
C ASN A 196 -19.31 -16.36 -11.61
N ARG A 197 -19.78 -16.69 -12.81
CA ARG A 197 -21.12 -16.33 -13.30
C ARG A 197 -21.54 -17.17 -14.50
#